data_AF-A0A1F2PBC3-F1
#
_entry.id   AF-A0A1F2PBC3-F1
#
_cell.length_a   1.000
_cell.length_b   1.000
_cell.length_c   1.000
_cell.angle_alpha   90.00
_cell.angle_beta   90.00
_cell.angle_gamma   90.00
#
_symmetry.space_group_name_H-M   'P 1'
#
loop_
_entity.id
_entity.type
_entity.pdbx_description
1 polymer ?
#
loop_
_entity_poly.entity_id
_entity_poly.type
_entity_poly.pdbx_seq_one_letter_code
_entity_poly.pdbx_strand_id
1 'polypeptide(L)'
;MSRFRLSKKLTSYEITLKLLSSIEDYLLTKVPKIINTNSNDIKKEYSISITDDTGTEEIESIKDYSLSSFPDFTEKIDISLTHYSPKILQVDIVFSDRLFSRIEVNYTGENAREITISIYEGILRILESSKTTNFRYHHSFIETSLFVSGAFLSGFAISSFSTGSYAAAVTAIILLLLIILYFVVGKRIHPYTLFESRRADTYKRWCDWFFYSVLGFILFDVVLMAILIKFYEIS
;
A
#
# COMPACT_ATOMS: atom_id res chain seq x y z
N MET A 1 18.85 28.47 17.66
CA MET A 1 18.05 28.01 16.51
C MET A 1 17.13 26.88 16.96
N SER A 2 15.88 26.85 16.49
CA SER A 2 14.95 25.76 16.83
C SER A 2 15.16 24.57 15.90
N ARG A 3 15.03 23.35 16.43
CA ARG A 3 15.04 22.11 15.64
C ARG A 3 13.71 21.40 15.83
N PHE A 4 13.14 20.90 14.73
CA PHE A 4 11.94 20.09 14.77
C PHE A 4 12.08 18.90 13.82
N ARG A 5 11.64 17.72 14.27
CA ARG A 5 11.69 16.46 13.54
C ARG A 5 10.31 15.84 13.55
N LEU A 6 9.82 15.50 12.37
CA LEU A 6 8.56 14.78 12.17
C LEU A 6 8.87 13.47 11.44
N SER A 7 8.46 12.35 12.02
CA SER A 7 8.57 11.04 11.39
C SER A 7 7.22 10.34 11.46
N LYS A 8 6.74 9.85 10.32
CA LYS A 8 5.45 9.18 10.20
C LYS A 8 5.56 7.95 9.30
N LYS A 9 4.92 6.87 9.71
CA LYS A 9 4.75 5.67 8.89
C LYS A 9 3.71 5.94 7.81
N LEU A 10 3.97 5.45 6.61
CA LEU A 10 3.05 5.47 5.48
C LEU A 10 2.30 4.14 5.40
N THR A 11 1.00 4.20 5.13
CA THR A 11 0.14 3.02 4.99
C THR A 11 -0.43 2.95 3.58
N SER A 12 -0.01 1.95 2.81
CA SER A 12 -0.67 1.54 1.56
C SER A 12 -0.65 2.57 0.44
N TYR A 13 0.43 2.53 -0.36
CA TYR A 13 0.59 3.36 -1.55
C TYR A 13 1.08 2.52 -2.74
N GLU A 14 0.60 2.89 -3.93
CA GLU A 14 1.09 2.41 -5.22
C GLU A 14 2.16 3.38 -5.71
N ILE A 15 3.40 2.90 -5.84
CA ILE A 15 4.55 3.71 -6.19
C ILE A 15 4.77 3.59 -7.68
N THR A 16 4.48 4.69 -8.38
CA THR A 16 4.64 4.84 -9.83
C THR A 16 5.79 5.80 -10.13
N LEU A 17 6.37 5.72 -11.32
CA LEU A 17 7.39 6.69 -11.76
C LEU A 17 6.84 8.12 -11.77
N LYS A 18 5.55 8.27 -12.13
CA LYS A 18 4.84 9.55 -12.11
C LYS A 18 4.73 10.14 -10.69
N LEU A 19 4.49 9.29 -9.70
CA LEU A 19 4.46 9.70 -8.29
C LEU A 19 5.83 10.19 -7.85
N LEU A 20 6.89 9.42 -8.13
CA LEU A 20 8.26 9.80 -7.79
C LEU A 20 8.66 11.12 -8.46
N SER A 21 8.31 11.31 -9.73
CA SER A 21 8.51 12.58 -10.44
C SER A 21 7.76 13.74 -9.81
N SER A 22 6.53 13.52 -9.32
CA SER A 22 5.76 14.56 -8.64
C SER A 22 6.39 14.93 -7.29
N ILE A 23 6.95 13.96 -6.57
CA ILE A 23 7.69 14.17 -5.31
C ILE A 23 8.98 14.94 -5.60
N GLU A 24 9.77 14.50 -6.58
CA GLU A 24 10.99 15.17 -7.04
C GLU A 24 10.71 16.63 -7.40
N ASP A 25 9.74 16.89 -8.27
CA ASP A 25 9.37 18.24 -8.68
C ASP A 25 8.98 19.11 -7.48
N TYR A 26 8.24 18.57 -6.50
CA TYR A 26 7.91 19.28 -5.29
C TYR A 26 9.15 19.61 -4.45
N LEU A 27 10.03 18.64 -4.23
CA LEU A 27 11.27 18.81 -3.46
C LEU A 27 12.23 19.80 -4.13
N LEU A 28 12.36 19.78 -5.45
CA LEU A 28 13.29 20.63 -6.18
C LEU A 28 12.74 22.04 -6.48
N THR A 29 11.42 22.22 -6.52
CA THR A 29 10.80 23.52 -6.92
C THR A 29 10.05 24.24 -5.81
N LYS A 30 9.39 23.53 -4.89
CA LYS A 30 8.56 24.14 -3.83
C LYS A 30 9.32 24.27 -2.53
N VAL A 31 10.02 23.22 -2.08
CA VAL A 31 10.81 23.24 -0.84
C VAL A 31 11.85 24.37 -0.81
N PRO A 32 12.64 24.65 -1.87
CA PRO A 32 13.56 25.78 -1.87
C PRO A 32 12.90 27.12 -1.55
N LYS A 33 11.66 27.32 -2.04
CA LYS A 33 10.88 28.55 -1.79
C LYS A 33 10.39 28.62 -0.35
N ILE A 34 10.06 27.49 0.27
CA ILE A 34 9.63 27.43 1.67
C ILE A 34 10.78 27.80 2.62
N ILE A 35 11.99 27.31 2.34
CA ILE A 35 13.15 27.55 3.22
C ILE A 35 13.99 28.79 2.85
N ASN A 36 13.63 29.42 1.73
CA ASN A 36 14.31 30.57 1.11
C ASN A 36 15.77 30.27 0.75
N THR A 37 15.99 29.18 0.00
CA THR A 37 17.31 28.78 -0.52
C THR A 37 17.30 28.64 -2.04
N ASN A 38 18.48 28.51 -2.64
CA ASN A 38 18.63 28.33 -4.07
C ASN A 38 18.30 26.87 -4.49
N SER A 39 17.44 26.71 -5.49
CA SER A 39 17.09 25.39 -6.04
C SER A 39 18.31 24.60 -6.53
N ASN A 40 19.35 25.26 -7.01
CA ASN A 40 20.55 24.59 -7.51
C ASN A 40 21.37 23.93 -6.39
N ASP A 41 21.32 24.46 -5.18
CA ASP A 41 22.04 23.88 -4.04
C ASP A 41 21.32 22.63 -3.56
N ILE A 42 19.98 22.72 -3.42
CA ILE A 42 19.10 21.57 -3.13
C ILE A 42 19.28 20.44 -4.15
N LYS A 43 19.37 20.78 -5.44
CA LYS A 43 19.50 19.76 -6.50
C LYS A 43 20.77 18.91 -6.35
N LYS A 44 21.88 19.47 -5.87
CA LYS A 44 23.14 18.73 -5.68
C LYS A 44 23.11 17.77 -4.50
N GLU A 45 22.18 17.99 -3.57
CA GLU A 45 22.04 17.23 -2.33
C GLU A 45 20.81 16.31 -2.36
N TYR A 46 20.17 16.22 -3.52
CA TYR A 46 19.06 15.33 -3.80
C TYR A 46 19.58 14.01 -4.38
N SER A 47 19.05 12.90 -3.89
CA SER A 47 19.37 11.56 -4.39
C SER A 47 18.13 10.67 -4.34
N ILE A 48 18.05 9.75 -5.29
CA ILE A 48 17.09 8.65 -5.28
C ILE A 48 17.90 7.36 -5.34
N SER A 49 17.64 6.43 -4.44
CA SER A 49 18.20 5.08 -4.53
C SER A 49 17.08 4.04 -4.66
N ILE A 50 17.28 3.12 -5.59
CA ILE A 50 16.35 2.03 -5.90
C ILE A 50 17.09 0.74 -5.59
N THR A 51 16.55 -0.06 -4.67
CA THR A 51 17.12 -1.36 -4.30
C THR A 51 16.24 -2.48 -4.84
N ASP A 52 16.86 -3.39 -5.57
CA ASP A 52 16.28 -4.64 -6.04
C ASP A 52 17.03 -5.85 -5.47
N ASP A 53 16.80 -7.03 -6.03
CA ASP A 53 17.46 -8.28 -5.64
C ASP A 53 18.94 -8.36 -6.10
N THR A 54 19.34 -7.54 -7.05
CA THR A 54 20.70 -7.51 -7.61
C THR A 54 21.60 -6.47 -6.95
N GLY A 55 21.02 -5.39 -6.42
CA GLY A 55 21.77 -4.34 -5.73
C GLY A 55 20.97 -3.06 -5.52
N THR A 56 21.71 -1.98 -5.26
CA THR A 56 21.16 -0.63 -5.13
C THR A 56 21.72 0.25 -6.24
N GLU A 57 20.83 0.82 -7.05
CA GLU A 57 21.14 1.84 -8.05
C GLU A 57 20.84 3.22 -7.46
N GLU A 58 21.79 4.16 -7.57
CA GLU A 58 21.61 5.55 -7.16
C GLU A 58 21.53 6.44 -8.40
N ILE A 59 20.48 7.27 -8.47
CA ILE A 59 20.22 8.18 -9.58
C ILE A 59 20.00 9.60 -9.05
N GLU A 60 20.43 10.60 -9.82
CA GLU A 60 20.27 12.02 -9.48
C GLU A 60 18.87 12.54 -9.79
N SER A 61 18.19 11.94 -10.78
CA SER A 61 16.83 12.28 -11.13
C SER A 61 16.04 11.05 -11.56
N ILE A 62 14.74 11.04 -11.29
CA ILE A 62 13.86 9.97 -11.78
C ILE A 62 13.77 9.96 -13.31
N LYS A 63 14.09 11.08 -13.97
CA LYS A 63 14.14 11.17 -15.43
C LYS A 63 15.31 10.41 -16.03
N ASP A 64 16.35 10.17 -15.25
CA ASP A 64 17.51 9.39 -15.66
C ASP A 64 17.24 7.88 -15.54
N TYR A 65 16.11 7.50 -14.95
CA TYR A 65 15.68 6.11 -14.88
C TYR A 65 15.27 5.61 -16.27
N SER A 66 16.00 4.62 -16.77
CA SER A 66 15.88 4.15 -18.17
C SER A 66 14.62 3.32 -18.47
N LEU A 67 14.02 2.72 -17.44
CA LEU A 67 12.88 1.81 -17.60
C LEU A 67 11.55 2.55 -17.48
N SER A 68 10.53 2.06 -18.19
CA SER A 68 9.16 2.60 -18.13
C SER A 68 8.39 2.19 -16.88
N SER A 69 8.91 1.23 -16.12
CA SER A 69 8.31 0.65 -14.91
C SER A 69 9.41 0.05 -14.05
N PHE A 70 9.15 -0.17 -12.76
CA PHE A 70 10.12 -0.82 -11.89
C PHE A 70 10.28 -2.32 -12.24
N PRO A 71 11.47 -2.89 -12.03
CA PRO A 71 11.69 -4.33 -12.01
C PRO A 71 10.71 -5.03 -11.05
N ASP A 72 10.36 -6.27 -11.38
CA ASP A 72 9.44 -7.07 -10.55
C ASP A 72 10.00 -7.38 -9.14
N PHE A 73 11.30 -7.16 -8.93
CA PHE A 73 12.02 -7.46 -7.69
C PHE A 73 12.44 -6.21 -6.91
N THR A 74 11.91 -5.03 -7.24
CA THR A 74 12.19 -3.81 -6.47
C THR A 74 11.69 -3.98 -5.04
N GLU A 75 12.60 -3.89 -4.08
CA GLU A 75 12.32 -4.08 -2.65
C GLU A 75 12.14 -2.75 -1.91
N LYS A 76 12.87 -1.72 -2.35
CA LYS A 76 12.95 -0.44 -1.64
C LYS A 76 13.28 0.72 -2.59
N ILE A 77 12.67 1.88 -2.34
CA ILE A 77 13.03 3.16 -2.96
C ILE A 77 13.23 4.17 -1.85
N ASP A 78 14.41 4.77 -1.77
CA ASP A 78 14.71 5.87 -0.87
C ASP A 78 14.87 7.16 -1.67
N ILE A 79 14.21 8.23 -1.22
CA ILE A 79 14.42 9.59 -1.71
C ILE A 79 15.01 10.37 -0.54
N SER A 80 16.21 10.91 -0.71
CA SER A 80 16.86 11.72 0.31
C SER A 80 17.19 13.10 -0.24
N LEU A 81 16.94 14.11 0.58
CA LEU A 81 17.37 15.48 0.35
C LEU A 81 17.98 16.01 1.64
N THR A 82 19.27 16.35 1.62
CA THR A 82 19.96 16.85 2.81
C THR A 82 20.76 18.12 2.55
N HIS A 83 20.23 19.25 3.02
CA HIS A 83 20.82 20.56 2.87
C HIS A 83 21.38 21.10 4.19
N TYR A 84 22.64 21.58 4.18
CA TYR A 84 23.36 21.92 5.41
C TYR A 84 23.61 23.42 5.66
N SER A 85 23.26 24.35 4.75
CA SER A 85 23.67 25.76 4.90
C SER A 85 22.70 26.80 4.36
N PRO A 86 22.36 27.88 5.10
CA PRO A 86 22.69 28.18 6.52
C PRO A 86 21.75 27.47 7.51
N LYS A 87 20.76 26.72 7.01
CA LYS A 87 19.75 25.98 7.77
C LYS A 87 19.88 24.51 7.40
N ILE A 88 19.66 23.62 8.37
CA ILE A 88 19.75 22.18 8.10
C ILE A 88 18.35 21.68 7.74
N LEU A 89 18.17 21.18 6.53
CA LEU A 89 16.98 20.46 6.09
C LEU A 89 17.39 19.03 5.74
N GLN A 90 16.63 18.06 6.25
CA GLN A 90 16.73 16.67 5.87
C GLN A 90 15.32 16.14 5.59
N VAL A 91 15.12 15.60 4.40
CA VAL A 91 13.88 14.92 3.99
C VAL A 91 14.25 13.53 3.53
N ASP A 92 13.74 12.51 4.20
CA ASP A 92 13.91 11.11 3.83
C ASP A 92 12.54 10.49 3.62
N ILE A 93 12.28 10.01 2.40
CA ILE A 93 11.06 9.29 2.05
C ILE A 93 11.49 7.88 1.66
N VAL A 94 11.01 6.89 2.41
CA VAL A 94 11.35 5.49 2.20
C VAL A 94 10.08 4.74 1.84
N PHE A 95 10.10 4.09 0.69
CA PHE A 95 9.10 3.10 0.28
C PHE A 95 9.73 1.72 0.35
N SER A 96 9.08 0.77 1.01
CA SER A 96 9.58 -0.61 1.09
C SER A 96 8.42 -1.60 1.09
N ASP A 97 8.61 -2.71 0.38
CA ASP A 97 7.66 -3.83 0.38
C ASP A 97 7.72 -4.63 1.70
N ARG A 98 8.93 -4.85 2.24
CA ARG A 98 9.15 -5.67 3.44
C ARG A 98 9.11 -4.89 4.76
N LEU A 99 9.56 -3.64 4.75
CA LEU A 99 9.61 -2.76 5.92
C LEU A 99 8.50 -1.72 5.87
N PHE A 100 8.27 -1.02 6.99
CA PHE A 100 7.35 0.11 6.98
C PHE A 100 7.91 1.25 6.14
N SER A 101 7.17 1.61 5.10
CA SER A 101 7.33 2.88 4.40
C SER A 101 7.19 4.05 5.38
N ARG A 102 8.00 5.10 5.22
CA ARG A 102 8.03 6.24 6.15
C ARG A 102 8.41 7.53 5.45
N ILE A 103 7.95 8.65 6.00
CA ILE A 103 8.45 9.98 5.72
C ILE A 103 9.09 10.51 6.98
N GLU A 104 10.28 11.06 6.82
CA GLU A 104 10.96 11.83 7.85
C GLU A 104 11.33 13.20 7.30
N VAL A 105 10.97 14.24 8.05
CA VAL A 105 11.36 15.62 7.76
C VAL A 105 11.97 16.19 9.03
N ASN A 106 13.20 16.67 8.93
CA ASN A 106 13.94 17.30 10.02
C ASN A 106 14.44 18.65 9.53
N TYR A 107 14.15 19.70 10.27
CA TYR A 107 14.58 21.05 9.92
C TYR A 107 15.10 21.80 11.15
N THR A 108 16.19 22.52 10.96
CA THR A 108 16.85 23.36 11.97
C THR A 108 16.95 24.79 11.45
N GLY A 109 16.26 25.71 12.11
CA GLY A 109 16.19 27.11 11.70
C GLY A 109 15.10 27.88 12.46
N GLU A 110 14.70 29.01 11.90
CA GLU A 110 13.52 29.76 12.33
C GLU A 110 12.24 29.07 11.84
N ASN A 111 11.17 29.13 12.64
CA ASN A 111 9.87 28.51 12.34
C ASN A 111 9.95 27.01 11.98
N ALA A 112 10.87 26.29 12.63
CA ALA A 112 11.20 24.92 12.22
C ALA A 112 10.01 23.96 12.23
N ARG A 113 9.10 24.13 13.18
CA ARG A 113 7.87 23.34 13.29
C ARG A 113 6.94 23.56 12.10
N GLU A 114 6.67 24.82 11.76
CA GLU A 114 5.77 25.20 10.68
C GLU A 114 6.31 24.73 9.33
N ILE A 115 7.60 24.94 9.07
CA ILE A 115 8.27 24.50 7.85
C ILE A 115 8.22 22.99 7.71
N THR A 116 8.57 22.25 8.78
CA THR A 116 8.54 20.78 8.76
C THR A 116 7.13 20.26 8.46
N ILE A 117 6.10 20.82 9.12
CA ILE A 117 4.71 20.43 8.89
C ILE A 117 4.28 20.77 7.46
N SER A 118 4.64 21.97 6.95
CA SER A 118 4.31 22.40 5.60
C SER A 118 4.90 21.49 4.53
N ILE A 119 6.18 21.10 4.68
CA ILE A 119 6.85 20.15 3.78
C ILE A 119 6.17 18.78 3.85
N TYR A 120 5.92 18.28 5.06
CA TYR A 120 5.25 16.99 5.25
C TYR A 120 3.85 16.93 4.63
N GLU A 121 3.00 17.93 4.89
CA GLU A 121 1.66 18.01 4.32
C GLU A 121 1.68 18.15 2.79
N GLY A 122 2.69 18.85 2.25
CA GLY A 122 2.91 18.93 0.81
C GLY A 122 3.23 17.58 0.18
N ILE A 123 4.13 16.81 0.80
CA ILE A 123 4.44 15.43 0.37
C ILE A 123 3.19 14.54 0.51
N LEU A 124 2.46 14.65 1.61
CA LEU A 124 1.27 13.84 1.87
C LEU A 124 0.17 14.08 0.82
N ARG A 125 -0.05 15.33 0.41
CA ARG A 125 -1.00 15.66 -0.68
C ARG A 125 -0.63 15.00 -2.01
N ILE A 126 0.65 14.89 -2.31
CA ILE A 126 1.12 14.22 -3.53
C ILE A 126 0.84 12.73 -3.45
N LEU A 127 1.16 12.12 -2.29
CA LEU A 127 0.92 10.70 -2.02
C LEU A 127 -0.56 10.32 -2.00
N GLU A 128 -1.45 11.22 -1.61
CA GLU A 128 -2.89 10.96 -1.50
C GLU A 128 -3.49 10.46 -2.83
N SER A 129 -2.97 10.95 -3.97
CA SER A 129 -3.37 10.51 -5.30
C SER A 129 -3.06 9.04 -5.61
N SER A 130 -2.12 8.44 -4.89
CA SER A 130 -1.62 7.08 -5.10
C SER A 130 -1.90 6.15 -3.92
N LYS A 131 -2.83 6.55 -3.04
CA LYS A 131 -3.23 5.77 -1.88
C LYS A 131 -4.04 4.55 -2.30
N THR A 132 -3.65 3.36 -1.85
CA THR A 132 -4.40 2.12 -2.11
C THR A 132 -5.28 1.75 -0.92
N THR A 133 -6.33 0.98 -1.18
CA THR A 133 -7.18 0.41 -0.12
C THR A 133 -6.56 -0.83 0.53
N ASN A 134 -5.32 -1.18 0.18
CA ASN A 134 -4.61 -2.35 0.68
C ASN A 134 -4.48 -2.34 2.21
N PHE A 135 -4.52 -1.15 2.85
CA PHE A 135 -4.41 -1.04 4.31
C PHE A 135 -5.52 -1.80 5.04
N ARG A 136 -6.67 -1.99 4.39
CA ARG A 136 -7.79 -2.74 4.95
C ARG A 136 -7.44 -4.21 5.16
N TYR A 137 -6.55 -4.79 4.34
CA TYR A 137 -6.13 -6.19 4.46
C TYR A 137 -5.21 -6.47 5.66
N HIS A 138 -4.71 -5.42 6.29
CA HIS A 138 -3.77 -5.52 7.41
C HIS A 138 -4.26 -4.81 8.67
N HIS A 139 -5.57 -4.51 8.72
CA HIS A 139 -6.15 -3.87 9.89
C HIS A 139 -6.36 -4.90 11.01
N SER A 140 -5.70 -4.71 12.16
CA SER A 140 -5.71 -5.66 13.28
C SER A 140 -7.12 -6.08 13.71
N PHE A 141 -8.08 -5.15 13.73
CA PHE A 141 -9.48 -5.46 14.03
C PHE A 141 -10.10 -6.50 13.08
N ILE A 142 -9.84 -6.40 11.77
CA ILE A 142 -10.39 -7.33 10.78
C ILE A 142 -9.74 -8.70 10.96
N GLU A 143 -8.43 -8.74 11.19
CA GLU A 143 -7.71 -9.99 11.44
C GLU A 143 -8.25 -10.71 12.69
N THR A 144 -8.40 -9.98 13.79
CA THR A 144 -8.96 -10.54 15.03
C THR A 144 -10.39 -11.02 14.83
N SER A 145 -11.22 -10.23 14.14
CA SER A 145 -12.61 -10.62 13.86
C SER A 145 -12.67 -11.89 13.02
N LEU A 146 -11.90 -11.98 11.93
CA LEU A 146 -11.87 -13.15 11.06
C LEU A 146 -11.32 -14.38 11.76
N PHE A 147 -10.32 -14.21 12.64
CA PHE A 147 -9.79 -15.30 13.45
C PHE A 147 -10.85 -15.85 14.42
N VAL A 148 -11.56 -14.98 15.14
CA VAL A 148 -12.65 -15.36 16.05
C VAL A 148 -13.79 -16.04 15.27
N SER A 149 -14.20 -15.48 14.13
CA SER A 149 -15.20 -16.08 13.25
C SER A 149 -14.75 -17.45 12.73
N GLY A 150 -13.48 -17.62 12.36
CA GLY A 150 -12.94 -18.91 11.93
C GLY A 150 -12.96 -19.98 13.03
N ALA A 151 -12.61 -19.61 14.26
CA ALA A 151 -12.69 -20.52 15.41
C ALA A 151 -14.15 -20.92 15.70
N PHE A 152 -15.08 -19.97 15.65
CA PHE A 152 -16.50 -20.22 15.81
C PHE A 152 -17.05 -21.15 14.71
N LEU A 153 -16.74 -20.87 13.44
CA LEU A 153 -17.17 -21.69 12.30
C LEU A 153 -16.61 -23.11 12.37
N SER A 154 -15.38 -23.29 12.86
CA SER A 154 -14.78 -24.61 13.08
C SER A 154 -15.61 -25.43 14.08
N GLY A 155 -15.94 -24.85 15.24
CA GLY A 155 -16.77 -25.51 16.25
C GLY A 155 -18.18 -25.80 15.74
N PHE A 156 -18.77 -24.85 15.00
CA PHE A 156 -20.09 -25.01 14.39
C PHE A 156 -20.12 -26.13 13.33
N ALA A 157 -19.08 -26.23 12.51
CA ALA A 157 -18.95 -27.30 11.51
C ALA A 157 -18.89 -28.68 12.16
N ILE A 158 -18.06 -28.85 13.21
CA ILE A 158 -17.92 -30.12 13.95
C ILE A 158 -19.26 -30.51 14.61
N SER A 159 -19.92 -29.56 15.28
CA SER A 159 -21.23 -29.78 15.91
C SER A 159 -22.30 -30.17 14.88
N SER A 160 -22.35 -29.47 13.75
CA SER A 160 -23.29 -29.77 12.65
C SER A 160 -23.05 -31.16 12.05
N PHE A 161 -21.79 -31.58 11.94
CA PHE A 161 -21.43 -32.92 11.47
C PHE A 161 -21.88 -34.00 12.47
N SER A 162 -21.71 -33.75 13.78
CA SER A 162 -22.11 -34.69 14.84
C SER A 162 -23.64 -34.89 14.94
N THR A 163 -24.41 -33.88 14.54
CA THR A 163 -25.87 -33.90 14.57
C THR A 163 -26.50 -34.39 13.26
N GLY A 164 -25.68 -34.76 12.27
CA GLY A 164 -26.15 -35.21 10.95
C GLY A 164 -26.62 -34.09 10.02
N SER A 165 -26.43 -32.82 10.40
CA SER A 165 -26.78 -31.65 9.59
C SER A 165 -25.64 -31.33 8.59
N TYR A 166 -25.48 -32.19 7.58
CA TYR A 166 -24.36 -32.09 6.64
C TYR A 166 -24.37 -30.80 5.82
N ALA A 167 -25.54 -30.28 5.43
CA ALA A 167 -25.65 -29.03 4.67
C ALA A 167 -25.08 -27.85 5.47
N ALA A 168 -25.41 -27.73 6.75
CA ALA A 168 -24.88 -26.67 7.61
C ALA A 168 -23.36 -26.82 7.83
N ALA A 169 -22.88 -28.05 7.98
CA ALA A 169 -21.45 -28.34 8.12
C ALA A 169 -20.66 -27.93 6.87
N VAL A 170 -21.15 -28.29 5.67
CA VAL A 170 -20.51 -27.92 4.39
C VAL A 170 -20.45 -26.41 4.22
N THR A 171 -21.54 -25.69 4.50
CA THR A 171 -21.55 -24.23 4.45
C THR A 171 -20.51 -23.60 5.38
N ALA A 172 -20.41 -24.10 6.61
CA ALA A 172 -19.42 -23.61 7.57
C ALA A 172 -17.98 -23.86 7.11
N ILE A 173 -17.71 -25.02 6.50
CA ILE A 173 -16.40 -25.36 5.92
C ILE A 173 -16.06 -24.43 4.75
N ILE A 174 -17.02 -24.14 3.86
CA ILE A 174 -16.81 -23.22 2.73
C ILE A 174 -16.45 -21.81 3.25
N LEU A 175 -17.21 -21.30 4.23
CA LEU A 175 -16.90 -20.00 4.84
C LEU A 175 -15.51 -19.99 5.50
N LEU A 176 -15.14 -21.07 6.17
CA LEU A 176 -13.82 -21.22 6.77
C LEU A 176 -12.71 -21.24 5.72
N LEU A 177 -12.90 -21.94 4.61
CA LEU A 177 -11.96 -21.94 3.48
C LEU A 177 -11.80 -20.54 2.88
N LEU A 178 -12.88 -19.75 2.77
CA LEU A 178 -12.80 -18.36 2.32
C LEU A 178 -11.99 -17.49 3.29
N ILE A 179 -12.13 -17.68 4.60
CA ILE A 179 -11.32 -16.98 5.61
C ILE A 179 -9.83 -17.37 5.47
N ILE A 180 -9.53 -18.66 5.33
CA ILE A 180 -8.15 -19.12 5.12
C ILE A 180 -7.58 -18.53 3.83
N LEU A 181 -8.36 -18.55 2.75
CA LEU A 181 -7.97 -17.97 1.46
C LEU A 181 -7.66 -16.47 1.60
N TYR A 182 -8.47 -15.73 2.36
CA TYR A 182 -8.20 -14.32 2.67
C TYR A 182 -6.83 -14.13 3.35
N PHE A 183 -6.50 -14.93 4.37
CA PHE A 183 -5.22 -14.81 5.09
C PHE A 183 -4.02 -15.22 4.23
N VAL A 184 -4.13 -16.29 3.46
CA VAL A 184 -3.01 -16.84 2.66
C VAL A 184 -2.78 -16.04 1.39
N VAL A 185 -3.86 -15.68 0.69
CA VAL A 185 -3.82 -15.10 -0.65
C VAL A 185 -4.06 -13.60 -0.59
N GLY A 186 -5.08 -13.14 0.13
CA GLY A 186 -5.43 -11.71 0.21
C GLY A 186 -4.27 -10.82 0.70
N LYS A 187 -3.58 -11.21 1.78
CA LYS A 187 -2.43 -10.44 2.31
C LYS A 187 -1.23 -10.40 1.36
N ARG A 188 -1.04 -11.45 0.54
CA ARG A 188 0.05 -11.50 -0.45
C ARG A 188 -0.26 -10.69 -1.69
N ILE A 189 -1.53 -10.63 -2.10
CA ILE A 189 -1.97 -9.83 -3.25
C ILE A 189 -1.93 -8.35 -2.96
N HIS A 190 -2.23 -7.96 -1.72
CA HIS A 190 -2.38 -6.55 -1.33
C HIS A 190 -1.28 -6.11 -0.35
N PRO A 191 0.00 -6.02 -0.77
CA PRO A 191 1.07 -5.53 0.09
C PRO A 191 0.86 -4.07 0.49
N TYR A 192 1.55 -3.64 1.53
CA TYR A 192 1.52 -2.26 2.04
C TYR A 192 2.17 -1.26 1.08
N THR A 193 3.07 -1.69 0.22
CA THR A 193 3.67 -0.84 -0.80
C THR A 193 3.70 -1.67 -2.08
N LEU A 194 3.06 -1.16 -3.12
CA LEU A 194 3.01 -1.81 -4.42
C LEU A 194 3.88 -0.99 -5.37
N PHE A 195 4.96 -1.55 -5.89
CA PHE A 195 5.73 -0.92 -6.96
C PHE A 195 5.09 -1.23 -8.31
N GLU A 196 4.94 -0.20 -9.16
CA GLU A 196 4.44 -0.35 -10.53
C GLU A 196 5.41 -1.20 -11.35
N SER A 197 5.06 -2.47 -11.54
CA SER A 197 5.81 -3.45 -12.30
C SER A 197 4.87 -4.24 -13.22
N ARG A 198 5.40 -4.78 -14.32
CA ARG A 198 4.59 -5.55 -15.29
C ARG A 198 3.96 -6.78 -14.65
N ARG A 199 4.68 -7.44 -13.73
CA ARG A 199 4.15 -8.59 -12.99
C ARG A 199 3.06 -8.18 -12.02
N ALA A 200 3.24 -7.09 -11.27
CA ALA A 200 2.20 -6.59 -10.36
C ALA A 200 0.91 -6.28 -11.12
N ASP A 201 1.00 -5.60 -12.26
CA ASP A 201 -0.14 -5.28 -13.12
C ASP A 201 -0.86 -6.51 -13.63
N THR A 202 -0.10 -7.48 -14.16
CA THR A 202 -0.67 -8.72 -14.70
C THR A 202 -1.35 -9.51 -13.59
N TYR A 203 -0.71 -9.59 -12.42
CA TYR A 203 -1.23 -10.31 -11.27
C TYR A 203 -2.49 -9.65 -10.71
N LYS A 204 -2.52 -8.33 -10.59
CA LYS A 204 -3.70 -7.54 -10.18
C LYS A 204 -4.88 -7.80 -11.11
N ARG A 205 -4.68 -7.74 -12.43
CA ARG A 205 -5.73 -8.06 -13.42
C ARG A 205 -6.27 -9.48 -13.29
N TRP A 206 -5.37 -10.45 -13.10
CA TRP A 206 -5.77 -11.85 -12.89
C TRP A 206 -6.56 -12.03 -11.60
N CYS A 207 -6.14 -11.39 -10.50
CA CYS A 207 -6.84 -11.43 -9.22
C CYS A 207 -8.21 -10.75 -9.29
N ASP A 208 -8.28 -9.58 -9.92
CA ASP A 208 -9.54 -8.86 -10.12
C ASP A 208 -10.50 -9.71 -10.97
N TRP A 209 -10.02 -10.26 -12.09
CA TRP A 209 -10.81 -11.14 -12.94
C TRP A 209 -11.33 -12.37 -12.19
N PHE A 210 -10.46 -13.04 -11.43
CA PHE A 210 -10.85 -14.20 -10.62
C PHE A 210 -11.90 -13.81 -9.56
N PHE A 211 -11.67 -12.71 -8.83
CA PHE A 211 -12.58 -12.24 -7.79
C PHE A 211 -13.96 -11.89 -8.34
N TYR A 212 -14.02 -11.14 -9.45
CA TYR A 212 -15.29 -10.80 -10.11
C TYR A 212 -16.00 -12.04 -10.68
N SER A 213 -15.25 -13.02 -11.18
CA SER A 213 -15.82 -14.28 -11.68
C SER A 213 -16.45 -15.10 -10.54
N VAL A 214 -15.75 -15.23 -9.41
CA VAL A 214 -16.26 -15.92 -8.22
C VAL A 214 -17.48 -15.19 -7.64
N LEU A 215 -17.42 -13.86 -7.54
CA LEU A 215 -18.54 -13.06 -7.06
C LEU A 215 -19.76 -13.19 -7.99
N GLY A 216 -19.54 -13.14 -9.30
CA GLY A 216 -20.58 -13.33 -10.30
C GLY A 216 -21.22 -14.72 -10.23
N PHE A 217 -20.42 -15.76 -10.04
CA PHE A 217 -20.89 -17.13 -9.86
C PHE A 217 -21.76 -17.27 -8.61
N ILE A 218 -21.31 -16.75 -7.46
CA ILE A 218 -22.08 -16.78 -6.20
C ILE A 218 -23.41 -16.04 -6.36
N LEU A 219 -23.40 -14.84 -6.95
CA LEU A 219 -24.62 -14.07 -7.17
C LEU A 219 -25.59 -14.79 -8.11
N PHE A 220 -25.07 -15.39 -9.18
CA PHE A 220 -25.88 -16.13 -10.13
C PHE A 220 -26.54 -17.35 -9.47
N ASP A 221 -25.77 -18.15 -8.72
CA ASP A 221 -26.30 -19.34 -8.04
C ASP A 221 -27.35 -18.99 -6.99
N VAL A 222 -27.12 -17.93 -6.20
CA VAL A 222 -28.10 -17.47 -5.19
C VAL A 222 -29.40 -17.00 -5.86
N VAL A 223 -29.30 -16.23 -6.95
CA VAL A 223 -30.48 -15.77 -7.70
C VAL A 223 -31.21 -16.94 -8.36
N LEU A 224 -30.47 -17.85 -8.98
CA LEU A 224 -31.04 -19.04 -9.63
C LEU A 224 -31.76 -19.92 -8.61
N MET A 225 -31.16 -20.16 -7.44
CA MET A 225 -31.77 -20.93 -6.37
C MET A 225 -33.06 -20.27 -5.86
N ALA A 226 -33.08 -18.95 -5.68
CA ALA A 226 -34.28 -18.21 -5.29
C ALA A 226 -35.40 -18.32 -6.34
N ILE A 227 -35.06 -18.31 -7.64
CA ILE A 227 -36.03 -18.51 -8.73
C ILE A 227 -36.58 -19.94 -8.70
N LEU A 228 -35.72 -20.95 -8.56
CA LEU A 228 -36.13 -22.36 -8.53
C LEU A 228 -37.06 -22.66 -7.34
N ILE A 229 -36.78 -22.11 -6.16
CA ILE A 229 -37.65 -22.25 -4.98
C ILE A 229 -39.04 -21.69 -5.28
N LYS A 230 -39.13 -20.48 -5.85
CA LYS A 230 -40.42 -19.88 -6.22
C LYS A 230 -41.17 -20.70 -7.26
N PHE A 231 -40.48 -21.29 -8.23
CA PHE A 231 -41.11 -22.15 -9.23
C PHE A 231 -41.70 -23.43 -8.60
N TYR A 232 -41.00 -24.00 -7.61
CA TYR A 232 -41.47 -25.20 -6.92
C TYR A 232 -42.70 -24.94 -6.04
N GLU A 233 -42.83 -23.74 -5.45
CA GLU A 233 -44.01 -23.37 -4.65
C GLU A 233 -45.29 -23.18 -5.49
N ILE A 234 -45.16 -22.95 -6.80
CA ILE A 234 -46.28 -22.72 -7.71
C ILE A 234 -46.78 -24.02 -8.36
N SER A 235 -45.95 -25.08 -8.36
CA SER A 235 -46.26 -26.39 -8.92
C SER A 235 -46.92 -27.32 -7.90
#